data_AF-A0A0P4W6D4-F1
#
_entry.id   AF-A0A0P4W6D4-F1
#
_cell.length_a   1.000
_cell.length_b   1.000
_cell.length_c   1.000
_cell.angle_alpha   90.00
_cell.angle_beta   90.00
_cell.angle_gamma   90.00
#
_symmetry.space_group_name_H-M   'P 1'
#
loop_
_entity.id
_entity.type
_entity.pdbx_description
1 polymer ?
#
loop_
_entity_poly.entity_id
_entity_poly.type
_entity_poly.pdbx_seq_one_letter_code
_entity_poly.pdbx_strand_id
1 'polypeptide(L)'
;MFMGVVGPYDEKRVCKIKCVSGRWVGPLCSLEHDSSRFQSMFRPCTLQSLGKNTLLTYRSRKITPSPELEFPHGSELSARCDRPGKFKLLGDSTLTCTNAKWTGRFPVCIRTNYYSNYSVDAPPALDWWLAGGKGRVNASGDLILLPGSILHLDCLFPRLHGNPTWTWTSSYRQYPTGWAIQRRARELRYRLSLYYAKPEDTGTFTCTAPSGHDNHLSITVKDVTCPPVVGEEPLQVHGDSVTLGAALTFSCPEGYSLRGADKITCLPSGEWGSPVPWCQVVHCPVLVAEEPSLQLQSANTSYQGAAVFSCLSGFRLSGRSVLHCTANGTWSEPVPTCHEVLCPAVQAPQHGQVTGAATRRVGEAITFTCTPGFVVRGHALAFCTHDGVWSHPAPQCVRSCAHPGEPEHGRVSPRRPRYHVGATLLVTCRPGYRPAGPDRITCLHTRRWSAPLTRCVPAIG
;
A
#
# COMPACT_ATOMS: atom_id res chain seq x y z
N MET A 1 -19.54 17.34 -8.24
CA MET A 1 -19.42 16.15 -9.13
C MET A 1 -18.51 15.20 -8.38
N PHE A 2 -18.97 14.01 -8.04
CA PHE A 2 -18.18 13.05 -7.27
C PHE A 2 -18.16 11.72 -8.01
N MET A 3 -17.05 10.99 -7.91
CA MET A 3 -17.00 9.60 -8.34
C MET A 3 -17.68 8.76 -7.26
N GLY A 4 -18.85 8.21 -7.57
CA GLY A 4 -19.58 7.28 -6.73
C GLY A 4 -19.49 5.88 -7.32
N VAL A 5 -19.20 4.89 -6.48
CA VAL A 5 -19.32 3.49 -6.88
C VAL A 5 -20.80 3.13 -6.98
N VAL A 6 -21.26 2.60 -8.12
CA VAL A 6 -22.67 2.19 -8.30
C VAL A 6 -22.74 0.83 -9.00
N GLY A 7 -23.33 -0.16 -8.34
CA GLY A 7 -23.54 -1.51 -8.86
C GLY A 7 -22.60 -2.57 -8.24
N PRO A 8 -22.80 -3.86 -8.58
CA PRO A 8 -22.21 -5.01 -7.88
C PRO A 8 -20.70 -5.22 -8.06
N TYR A 9 -20.01 -4.42 -8.88
CA TYR A 9 -18.60 -4.64 -9.28
C TYR A 9 -17.72 -3.39 -9.15
N ASP A 10 -17.97 -2.57 -8.14
CA ASP A 10 -17.16 -1.38 -7.85
C ASP A 10 -17.00 -0.38 -9.03
N GLU A 11 -18.05 -0.25 -9.85
CA GLU A 11 -18.02 0.65 -11.02
C GLU A 11 -17.98 2.11 -10.56
N LYS A 12 -16.86 2.81 -10.83
CA LYS A 12 -16.74 4.26 -10.61
C LYS A 12 -17.61 5.00 -11.62
N ARG A 13 -18.75 5.53 -11.18
CA ARG A 13 -19.60 6.42 -11.98
C ARG A 13 -19.46 7.85 -11.51
N VAL A 14 -19.63 8.80 -12.43
CA VAL A 14 -19.68 10.20 -12.04
C VAL A 14 -21.12 10.58 -11.70
N CYS A 15 -21.34 10.92 -10.42
CA CYS A 15 -22.65 11.22 -9.89
C CYS A 15 -22.75 12.71 -9.51
N LYS A 16 -23.92 13.30 -9.75
CA LYS A 16 -24.25 14.69 -9.37
C LYS A 16 -25.55 14.72 -8.54
N ILE A 17 -25.57 15.53 -7.48
CA ILE A 17 -26.80 15.82 -6.72
C ILE A 17 -27.43 17.12 -7.24
N LYS A 18 -28.76 17.19 -7.24
CA LYS A 18 -29.51 18.39 -7.66
C LYS A 18 -30.45 18.83 -6.54
N CYS A 19 -30.42 20.12 -6.19
CA CYS A 19 -31.38 20.71 -5.27
C CYS A 19 -32.66 21.07 -6.02
N VAL A 20 -33.81 20.55 -5.57
CA VAL A 20 -35.14 20.87 -6.12
C VAL A 20 -36.03 21.28 -4.96
N SER A 21 -36.56 22.51 -5.01
CA SER A 21 -37.44 23.09 -3.97
C SER A 21 -36.86 23.01 -2.55
N GLY A 22 -35.56 23.32 -2.40
CA GLY A 22 -34.89 23.34 -1.10
C GLY A 22 -34.55 21.96 -0.52
N ARG A 23 -34.81 20.86 -1.26
CA ARG A 23 -34.39 19.51 -0.88
C ARG A 23 -33.34 18.98 -1.85
N TRP A 24 -32.28 18.41 -1.32
CA TRP A 24 -31.26 17.70 -2.09
C TRP A 24 -31.83 16.36 -2.56
N VAL A 25 -31.90 16.16 -3.88
CA VAL A 25 -32.34 14.91 -4.51
C VAL A 25 -31.09 14.12 -4.94
N GLY A 26 -31.15 12.80 -4.79
CA GLY A 26 -30.02 11.86 -4.82
C GLY A 26 -29.19 11.79 -6.12
N PRO A 27 -28.25 10.84 -6.20
CA PRO A 27 -27.21 10.84 -7.23
C PRO A 27 -27.76 10.56 -8.63
N LEU A 28 -27.57 11.52 -9.54
CA LEU A 28 -27.75 11.40 -10.99
C LEU A 28 -26.44 10.86 -11.60
N CYS A 29 -26.41 9.62 -12.07
CA CYS A 29 -25.19 9.01 -12.65
C CYS A 29 -25.43 8.61 -14.11
N SER A 30 -24.54 9.01 -15.04
CA SER A 30 -24.62 8.65 -16.48
C SER A 30 -23.39 7.88 -16.95
N LEU A 31 -23.55 7.19 -18.08
CA LEU A 31 -22.46 6.66 -18.93
C LEU A 31 -22.27 7.69 -20.07
N GLU A 32 -21.12 8.36 -20.08
CA GLU A 32 -20.59 9.18 -21.20
C GLU A 32 -21.10 10.62 -21.44
N HIS A 33 -20.35 11.29 -22.33
CA HIS A 33 -19.69 12.60 -22.26
C HIS A 33 -20.46 13.77 -22.87
N ASP A 34 -21.77 13.62 -23.13
CA ASP A 34 -22.56 14.67 -23.80
C ASP A 34 -23.64 15.26 -22.89
N SER A 35 -23.44 16.52 -22.55
CA SER A 35 -23.92 17.16 -21.33
C SER A 35 -25.24 17.93 -21.45
N SER A 36 -26.15 17.58 -22.36
CA SER A 36 -27.28 18.49 -22.66
C SER A 36 -28.70 17.94 -22.51
N ARG A 37 -28.92 16.66 -22.25
CA ARG A 37 -30.25 16.14 -21.83
C ARG A 37 -30.08 15.01 -20.82
N PHE A 38 -31.04 14.89 -19.90
CA PHE A 38 -31.42 13.69 -19.10
C PHE A 38 -31.44 13.80 -17.56
N GLN A 39 -32.53 13.21 -17.04
CA GLN A 39 -32.94 12.99 -15.65
C GLN A 39 -32.45 11.61 -15.15
N SER A 40 -32.31 11.43 -13.83
CA SER A 40 -32.72 10.17 -13.20
C SER A 40 -33.74 10.46 -12.10
N MET A 41 -35.02 10.32 -12.44
CA MET A 41 -36.17 10.43 -11.53
C MET A 41 -36.53 9.08 -10.89
N PHE A 42 -35.72 8.04 -11.14
CA PHE A 42 -36.11 6.64 -10.96
C PHE A 42 -35.27 5.93 -9.90
N ARG A 43 -35.95 5.13 -9.06
CA ARG A 43 -35.33 4.39 -7.96
C ARG A 43 -34.58 3.14 -8.47
N PRO A 44 -33.47 2.73 -7.81
CA PRO A 44 -32.77 1.49 -8.14
C PRO A 44 -33.64 0.27 -7.82
N CYS A 45 -33.38 -0.84 -8.51
CA CYS A 45 -34.03 -2.12 -8.23
C CYS A 45 -33.16 -2.96 -7.29
N THR A 46 -33.80 -3.59 -6.31
CA THR A 46 -33.17 -4.61 -5.46
C THR A 46 -33.61 -5.99 -5.91
N LEU A 47 -32.81 -7.00 -5.56
CA LEU A 47 -33.08 -8.39 -5.90
C LEU A 47 -33.49 -9.16 -4.65
N GLN A 48 -34.68 -9.76 -4.68
CA GLN A 48 -35.12 -10.71 -3.66
C GLN A 48 -34.56 -12.11 -3.92
N SER A 49 -34.71 -13.00 -2.94
CA SER A 49 -34.23 -14.39 -3.02
C SER A 49 -34.76 -15.11 -4.26
N LEU A 50 -33.86 -15.75 -5.00
CA LEU A 50 -34.21 -16.57 -6.17
C LEU A 50 -34.77 -17.93 -5.75
N GLY A 51 -35.61 -18.51 -6.63
CA GLY A 51 -35.97 -19.91 -6.57
C GLY A 51 -34.73 -20.82 -6.68
N LYS A 52 -34.81 -22.04 -6.12
CA LYS A 52 -33.71 -23.02 -6.18
C LYS A 52 -33.33 -23.30 -7.63
N ASN A 53 -32.03 -23.41 -7.90
CA ASN A 53 -31.43 -23.73 -9.21
C ASN A 53 -31.60 -22.65 -10.29
N THR A 54 -32.00 -21.42 -9.94
CA THR A 54 -31.95 -20.26 -10.85
C THR A 54 -30.66 -19.48 -10.65
N LEU A 55 -29.99 -19.13 -11.76
CA LEU A 55 -28.81 -18.27 -11.78
C LEU A 55 -29.15 -16.95 -12.45
N LEU A 56 -28.68 -15.85 -11.86
CA LEU A 56 -28.73 -14.53 -12.45
C LEU A 56 -27.34 -14.05 -12.84
N THR A 57 -27.27 -13.36 -13.96
CA THR A 57 -26.04 -12.76 -14.46
C THR A 57 -26.29 -11.32 -14.87
N TYR A 58 -25.30 -10.47 -14.60
CA TYR A 58 -25.28 -9.06 -14.97
C TYR A 58 -23.97 -8.83 -15.74
N ARG A 59 -24.07 -8.31 -16.97
CA ARG A 59 -22.91 -8.09 -17.87
C ARG A 59 -21.99 -9.32 -17.97
N SER A 60 -22.57 -10.47 -18.29
CA SER A 60 -21.85 -11.75 -18.44
C SER A 60 -21.13 -12.29 -17.20
N ARG A 61 -21.41 -11.73 -16.01
CA ARG A 61 -20.85 -12.20 -14.73
C ARG A 61 -21.96 -12.67 -13.80
N LYS A 62 -21.72 -13.79 -13.11
CA LYS A 62 -22.68 -14.36 -12.16
C LYS A 62 -22.78 -13.46 -10.94
N ILE A 63 -24.01 -13.10 -10.57
CA ILE A 63 -24.31 -12.35 -9.35
C ILE A 63 -24.95 -13.26 -8.31
N THR A 64 -24.60 -13.04 -7.05
CA THR A 64 -25.32 -13.64 -5.92
C THR A 64 -26.34 -12.62 -5.43
N PRO A 65 -27.65 -12.93 -5.44
CA PRO A 65 -28.65 -11.97 -4.96
C PRO A 65 -28.41 -11.67 -3.48
N SER A 66 -28.36 -10.38 -3.16
CA SER A 66 -28.27 -9.84 -1.80
C SER A 66 -29.23 -8.65 -1.69
N PRO A 67 -29.92 -8.46 -0.55
CA PRO A 67 -30.77 -7.29 -0.34
C PRO A 67 -29.99 -5.96 -0.39
N GLU A 68 -28.68 -6.00 -0.19
CA GLU A 68 -27.78 -4.84 -0.27
C GLU A 68 -27.37 -4.51 -1.71
N LEU A 69 -27.68 -5.39 -2.67
CA LEU A 69 -27.27 -5.24 -4.07
C LEU A 69 -28.28 -4.38 -4.85
N GLU A 70 -27.88 -3.16 -5.17
CA GLU A 70 -28.71 -2.21 -5.92
C GLU A 70 -28.32 -2.15 -7.41
N PHE A 71 -29.33 -2.18 -8.27
CA PHE A 71 -29.18 -2.07 -9.72
C PHE A 71 -29.76 -0.76 -10.23
N PRO A 72 -29.01 0.05 -11.00
CA PRO A 72 -29.53 1.28 -11.56
C PRO A 72 -30.64 1.02 -12.59
N HIS A 73 -31.51 2.01 -12.80
CA HIS A 73 -32.50 1.99 -13.88
C HIS A 73 -31.84 1.67 -15.24
N GLY A 74 -32.49 0.83 -16.03
CA GLY A 74 -31.97 0.35 -17.31
C GLY A 74 -31.00 -0.83 -17.18
N SER A 75 -30.68 -1.29 -15.97
CA SER A 75 -29.90 -2.53 -15.79
C SER A 75 -30.68 -3.72 -16.31
N GLU A 76 -30.00 -4.57 -17.08
CA GLU A 76 -30.55 -5.79 -17.63
C GLU A 76 -29.89 -7.01 -16.97
N LEU A 77 -30.70 -7.89 -16.41
CA LEU A 77 -30.28 -9.16 -15.83
C LEU A 77 -30.69 -10.29 -16.75
N SER A 78 -29.76 -11.21 -16.98
CA SER A 78 -30.05 -12.47 -17.67
C SER A 78 -30.20 -13.59 -16.64
N ALA A 79 -31.31 -14.32 -16.74
CA ALA A 79 -31.71 -15.38 -15.86
C ALA A 79 -31.77 -16.72 -16.59
N ARG A 80 -31.25 -17.76 -15.94
CA ARG A 80 -31.24 -19.13 -16.48
C ARG A 80 -31.23 -20.17 -15.37
N CYS A 81 -31.31 -21.45 -15.74
CA CYS A 81 -31.12 -22.54 -14.79
C CYS A 81 -29.64 -22.91 -14.59
N ASP A 82 -29.32 -23.48 -13.43
CA ASP A 82 -27.96 -23.84 -13.02
C ASP A 82 -27.27 -24.79 -14.02
N ARG A 83 -28.06 -25.73 -14.56
CA ARG A 83 -27.65 -26.74 -15.55
C ARG A 83 -28.53 -26.60 -16.78
N PRO A 84 -28.05 -25.90 -17.84
CA PRO A 84 -28.77 -25.81 -19.11
C PRO A 84 -29.17 -27.20 -19.60
N GLY A 85 -30.42 -27.35 -20.03
CA GLY A 85 -30.97 -28.62 -20.50
C GLY A 85 -31.54 -29.56 -19.43
N LYS A 86 -31.05 -29.53 -18.17
CA LYS A 86 -31.60 -30.36 -17.05
C LYS A 86 -32.77 -29.71 -16.32
N PHE A 87 -33.03 -28.44 -16.60
CA PHE A 87 -34.13 -27.68 -16.09
C PHE A 87 -34.70 -26.84 -17.23
N LYS A 88 -36.03 -26.72 -17.31
CA LYS A 88 -36.67 -25.75 -18.20
C LYS A 88 -36.93 -24.48 -17.41
N LEU A 89 -36.52 -23.35 -17.97
CA LEU A 89 -36.81 -22.03 -17.44
C LEU A 89 -38.27 -21.67 -17.81
N LEU A 90 -39.11 -21.40 -16.82
CA LEU A 90 -40.43 -20.82 -17.03
C LEU A 90 -40.46 -19.38 -16.52
N GLY A 91 -40.89 -18.44 -17.35
CA GLY A 91 -40.81 -17.00 -17.08
C GLY A 91 -39.86 -16.32 -18.05
N ASP A 92 -39.49 -15.08 -17.76
CA ASP A 92 -38.66 -14.28 -18.66
C ASP A 92 -37.17 -14.51 -18.38
N SER A 93 -36.40 -14.79 -19.43
CA SER A 93 -34.94 -14.97 -19.35
C SER A 93 -34.18 -13.66 -19.16
N THR A 94 -34.86 -12.53 -19.34
CA THR A 94 -34.30 -11.19 -19.24
C THR A 94 -35.19 -10.33 -18.36
N LEU A 95 -34.62 -9.74 -17.32
CA LEU A 95 -35.31 -8.82 -16.41
C LEU A 95 -34.65 -7.45 -16.51
N THR A 96 -35.43 -6.43 -16.88
CA THR A 96 -34.91 -5.04 -16.99
C THR A 96 -35.39 -4.22 -15.81
N CYS A 97 -34.50 -3.48 -15.15
CA CYS A 97 -34.85 -2.61 -14.04
C CYS A 97 -35.52 -1.32 -14.53
N THR A 98 -36.78 -1.13 -14.17
CA THR A 98 -37.56 0.07 -14.46
C THR A 98 -38.13 0.65 -13.17
N ASN A 99 -37.46 1.67 -12.61
CA ASN A 99 -37.97 2.48 -11.49
C ASN A 99 -38.40 1.66 -10.26
N ALA A 100 -37.43 1.05 -9.58
CA ALA A 100 -37.59 0.11 -8.45
C ALA A 100 -38.37 -1.18 -8.72
N LYS A 101 -38.77 -1.45 -9.96
CA LYS A 101 -39.42 -2.72 -10.33
C LYS A 101 -38.67 -3.40 -11.47
N TRP A 102 -38.52 -4.71 -11.35
CA TRP A 102 -38.07 -5.56 -12.45
C TRP A 102 -39.22 -5.77 -13.42
N THR A 103 -38.95 -5.60 -14.71
CA THR A 103 -39.87 -5.97 -15.79
C THR A 103 -39.86 -7.48 -15.97
N GLY A 104 -41.02 -8.03 -16.32
CA GLY A 104 -41.19 -9.44 -16.61
C GLY A 104 -41.56 -10.31 -15.40
N ARG A 105 -41.84 -11.58 -15.68
CA ARG A 105 -42.13 -12.63 -14.70
C ARG A 105 -40.82 -13.26 -14.24
N PHE A 106 -40.58 -13.21 -12.94
CA PHE A 106 -39.41 -13.85 -12.32
C PHE A 106 -39.35 -15.33 -12.70
N PRO A 107 -38.23 -15.80 -13.25
CA PRO A 107 -38.18 -17.13 -13.81
C PRO A 107 -37.96 -18.20 -12.74
N VAL A 108 -38.62 -19.35 -12.95
CA VAL A 108 -38.53 -20.53 -12.10
C VAL A 108 -37.97 -21.69 -12.91
N CYS A 109 -37.00 -22.38 -12.33
CA CYS A 109 -36.39 -23.56 -12.94
C CYS A 109 -37.10 -24.84 -12.48
N ILE A 110 -37.77 -25.50 -13.42
CA ILE A 110 -38.41 -26.79 -13.16
C ILE A 110 -37.47 -27.90 -13.61
N ARG A 111 -37.20 -28.85 -12.72
CA ARG A 111 -36.33 -30.00 -12.99
C ARG A 111 -36.96 -30.90 -14.04
N THR A 112 -36.22 -31.18 -15.10
CA THR A 112 -36.53 -32.26 -16.04
C THR A 112 -35.86 -33.52 -15.48
N ASN A 113 -36.58 -34.37 -14.74
CA ASN A 113 -36.00 -35.35 -13.81
C ASN A 113 -36.05 -36.80 -14.33
N TYR A 114 -35.05 -37.63 -14.02
CA TYR A 114 -34.88 -39.05 -14.45
C TYR A 114 -35.97 -40.07 -14.03
N TYR A 115 -36.68 -39.86 -12.92
CA TYR A 115 -37.76 -40.74 -12.41
C TYR A 115 -39.17 -40.24 -12.75
N SER A 116 -39.30 -38.99 -13.21
CA SER A 116 -40.50 -38.41 -13.83
C SER A 116 -40.29 -38.15 -15.34
N ASN A 117 -39.18 -38.63 -15.92
CA ASN A 117 -38.69 -38.29 -17.27
C ASN A 117 -39.42 -39.04 -18.40
N TYR A 118 -40.44 -39.83 -18.06
CA TYR A 118 -41.28 -40.58 -18.99
C TYR A 118 -42.73 -40.11 -18.96
N SER A 119 -43.01 -39.00 -18.27
CA SER A 119 -44.29 -38.32 -18.42
C SER A 119 -44.27 -37.62 -19.78
N VAL A 120 -45.24 -37.99 -20.61
CA VAL A 120 -45.62 -37.22 -21.79
C VAL A 120 -45.97 -35.76 -21.45
N ASP A 121 -46.13 -35.41 -20.18
CA ASP A 121 -46.60 -34.10 -19.71
C ASP A 121 -45.45 -33.15 -19.29
N ALA A 122 -44.19 -33.56 -19.47
CA ALA A 122 -43.01 -32.77 -19.09
C ALA A 122 -42.01 -32.56 -20.25
N PRO A 123 -41.32 -31.41 -20.29
CA PRO A 123 -40.22 -31.16 -21.23
C PRO A 123 -39.08 -32.20 -21.13
N PRO A 124 -38.53 -32.66 -22.27
CA PRO A 124 -37.40 -33.59 -22.26
C PRO A 124 -36.15 -32.94 -21.69
N ALA A 125 -35.34 -33.72 -20.97
CA ALA A 125 -34.04 -33.25 -20.49
C ALA A 125 -33.01 -33.31 -21.61
N LEU A 126 -32.21 -32.25 -21.78
CA LEU A 126 -31.08 -32.25 -22.69
C LEU A 126 -29.78 -32.54 -21.92
N ASP A 127 -28.95 -33.42 -22.47
CA ASP A 127 -27.60 -33.71 -22.03
C ASP A 127 -26.64 -33.40 -23.18
N TRP A 128 -25.44 -32.92 -22.89
CA TRP A 128 -24.47 -32.63 -23.94
C TRP A 128 -23.05 -32.88 -23.47
N TRP A 129 -22.18 -33.22 -24.40
CA TRP A 129 -20.74 -33.33 -24.17
C TRP A 129 -19.97 -33.15 -25.47
N LEU A 130 -18.73 -32.72 -25.32
CA LEU A 130 -17.81 -32.58 -26.45
C LEU A 130 -17.10 -33.92 -26.65
N ALA A 131 -17.25 -34.50 -27.84
CA ALA A 131 -16.44 -35.65 -28.26
C ALA A 131 -15.06 -35.21 -28.78
N GLY A 132 -14.91 -33.94 -29.15
CA GLY A 132 -13.64 -33.34 -29.54
C GLY A 132 -13.72 -31.81 -29.57
N GLY A 133 -12.58 -31.14 -29.44
CA GLY A 133 -12.50 -29.67 -29.42
C GLY A 133 -12.73 -29.05 -28.05
N LYS A 134 -13.11 -27.76 -28.03
CA LYS A 134 -13.30 -26.97 -26.79
C LYS A 134 -14.61 -26.20 -26.86
N GLY A 135 -15.28 -26.11 -25.72
CA GLY A 135 -16.47 -25.32 -25.57
C GLY A 135 -16.81 -25.11 -24.11
N ARG A 136 -17.59 -24.07 -23.83
CA ARG A 136 -17.96 -23.69 -22.47
C ARG A 136 -19.31 -22.98 -22.49
N VAL A 137 -20.09 -23.19 -21.44
CA VAL A 137 -21.33 -22.47 -21.22
C VAL A 137 -21.01 -21.05 -20.74
N ASN A 138 -21.57 -20.05 -21.40
CA ASN A 138 -21.44 -18.65 -20.99
C ASN A 138 -22.34 -18.34 -19.78
N ALA A 139 -22.47 -17.06 -19.43
CA ALA A 139 -23.26 -16.60 -18.29
C ALA A 139 -24.79 -16.58 -18.58
N SER A 140 -25.22 -16.46 -19.83
CA SER A 140 -26.64 -16.58 -20.23
C SER A 140 -27.12 -18.02 -20.37
N GLY A 141 -26.21 -19.00 -20.48
CA GLY A 141 -26.54 -20.42 -20.62
C GLY A 141 -26.32 -20.98 -22.02
N ASP A 142 -25.84 -20.15 -22.95
CA ASP A 142 -25.50 -20.58 -24.30
C ASP A 142 -24.19 -21.38 -24.29
N LEU A 143 -24.18 -22.45 -25.05
CA LEU A 143 -22.99 -23.27 -25.25
C LEU A 143 -22.12 -22.64 -26.34
N ILE A 144 -21.00 -22.07 -25.94
CA ILE A 144 -20.02 -21.49 -26.86
C ILE A 144 -19.03 -22.57 -27.28
N LEU A 145 -18.91 -22.82 -28.58
CA LEU A 145 -18.00 -23.81 -29.16
C LEU A 145 -16.92 -23.10 -29.98
N LEU A 146 -15.68 -23.60 -29.88
CA LEU A 146 -14.65 -23.22 -30.85
C LEU A 146 -14.91 -23.94 -32.19
N PRO A 147 -14.63 -23.28 -33.34
CA PRO A 147 -14.68 -23.92 -34.64
C PRO A 147 -13.90 -25.26 -34.68
N GLY A 148 -14.43 -26.23 -35.41
CA GLY A 148 -13.88 -27.60 -35.51
C GLY A 148 -14.29 -28.55 -34.39
N SER A 149 -14.95 -28.06 -33.33
CA SER A 149 -15.40 -28.93 -32.22
C SER A 149 -16.45 -29.96 -32.66
N ILE A 150 -16.50 -31.10 -31.96
CA ILE A 150 -17.50 -32.15 -32.16
C ILE A 150 -18.38 -32.20 -30.91
N LEU A 151 -19.66 -31.89 -31.08
CA LEU A 151 -20.64 -31.84 -30.01
C LEU A 151 -21.71 -32.92 -30.23
N HIS A 152 -22.08 -33.60 -29.16
CA HIS A 152 -23.27 -34.43 -29.13
C HIS A 152 -24.29 -33.86 -28.16
N LEU A 153 -25.54 -33.84 -28.59
CA LEU A 153 -26.70 -33.47 -27.81
C LEU A 153 -27.59 -34.71 -27.66
N ASP A 154 -27.79 -35.19 -26.45
CA ASP A 154 -28.73 -36.26 -26.14
C ASP A 154 -30.03 -35.67 -25.60
N CYS A 155 -31.12 -35.91 -26.31
CA CYS A 155 -32.46 -35.73 -25.79
C CYS A 155 -32.83 -36.98 -24.99
N LEU A 156 -33.02 -36.81 -23.68
CA LEU A 156 -33.33 -37.90 -22.78
C LEU A 156 -34.83 -38.19 -22.84
N PHE A 157 -35.19 -39.29 -23.51
CA PHE A 157 -36.57 -39.70 -23.74
C PHE A 157 -36.68 -41.24 -23.88
N PRO A 158 -37.73 -41.88 -23.34
CA PRO A 158 -37.93 -43.33 -23.41
C PRO A 158 -38.40 -43.74 -24.81
N ARG A 159 -37.60 -44.57 -25.47
CA ARG A 159 -37.87 -45.05 -26.83
C ARG A 159 -39.22 -45.73 -27.02
N LEU A 160 -39.75 -46.36 -25.96
CA LEU A 160 -41.04 -47.06 -26.02
C LEU A 160 -42.24 -46.13 -26.26
N HIS A 161 -42.10 -44.83 -25.97
CA HIS A 161 -43.14 -43.81 -26.16
C HIS A 161 -42.97 -43.02 -27.48
N GLY A 162 -42.14 -43.52 -28.40
CA GLY A 162 -41.90 -42.90 -29.71
C GLY A 162 -40.53 -42.23 -29.83
N ASN A 163 -40.32 -41.55 -30.96
CA ASN A 163 -39.06 -40.88 -31.28
C ASN A 163 -39.24 -39.36 -31.12
N PRO A 164 -38.39 -38.70 -30.31
CA PRO A 164 -38.31 -37.24 -30.32
C PRO A 164 -37.87 -36.71 -31.68
N THR A 165 -38.21 -35.45 -31.97
CA THR A 165 -37.76 -34.73 -33.15
C THR A 165 -36.80 -33.62 -32.74
N TRP A 166 -35.71 -33.48 -33.50
CA TRP A 166 -34.78 -32.36 -33.35
C TRP A 166 -35.10 -31.32 -34.42
N THR A 167 -35.20 -30.06 -33.99
CA THR A 167 -35.28 -28.90 -34.87
C THR A 167 -34.20 -27.90 -34.47
N TRP A 168 -33.79 -27.05 -35.42
CA TRP A 168 -32.78 -26.05 -35.15
C TRP A 168 -32.99 -24.81 -36.04
N THR A 169 -32.50 -23.67 -35.59
CA THR A 169 -32.71 -22.39 -36.30
C THR A 169 -31.74 -22.17 -37.46
N SER A 170 -30.57 -22.81 -37.45
CA SER A 170 -29.60 -22.68 -38.55
C SER A 170 -30.08 -23.42 -39.80
N SER A 171 -30.13 -22.75 -40.95
CA SER A 171 -30.44 -23.39 -42.23
C SER A 171 -29.20 -23.98 -42.93
N TYR A 172 -28.02 -23.92 -42.30
CA TYR A 172 -26.75 -24.23 -42.95
C TYR A 172 -26.62 -25.69 -43.39
N ARG A 173 -26.95 -26.65 -42.51
CA ARG A 173 -26.86 -28.08 -42.79
C ARG A 173 -27.81 -28.90 -41.94
N GLN A 174 -27.97 -30.16 -42.32
CA GLN A 174 -28.63 -31.17 -41.51
C GLN A 174 -27.64 -31.90 -40.61
N TYR A 175 -28.09 -32.26 -39.41
CA TYR A 175 -27.30 -33.00 -38.44
C TYR A 175 -27.80 -34.43 -38.33
N PRO A 176 -26.91 -35.44 -38.30
CA PRO A 176 -27.31 -36.82 -38.07
C PRO A 176 -27.96 -36.96 -36.70
N THR A 177 -29.13 -37.60 -36.69
CA THR A 177 -29.87 -37.93 -35.48
C THR A 177 -30.12 -39.42 -35.35
N GLY A 178 -30.24 -39.92 -34.12
CA GLY A 178 -30.54 -41.33 -33.88
C GLY A 178 -30.37 -41.76 -32.44
N TRP A 179 -30.85 -42.96 -32.12
CA TRP A 179 -30.68 -43.54 -30.79
C TRP A 179 -29.22 -43.86 -30.50
N ALA A 180 -28.78 -43.60 -29.27
CA ALA A 180 -27.43 -43.94 -28.82
C ALA A 180 -27.14 -45.44 -29.00
N ILE A 181 -25.90 -45.78 -29.38
CA ILE A 181 -25.53 -47.17 -29.71
C ILE A 181 -25.19 -47.99 -28.46
N GLN A 182 -24.74 -47.33 -27.38
CA GLN A 182 -24.36 -47.99 -26.13
C GLN A 182 -25.57 -48.68 -25.49
N ARG A 183 -25.39 -49.94 -25.08
CA ARG A 183 -26.47 -50.84 -24.63
C ARG A 183 -27.36 -50.25 -23.53
N ARG A 184 -26.81 -49.49 -22.57
CA ARG A 184 -27.56 -48.84 -21.48
C ARG A 184 -28.20 -47.49 -21.85
N ALA A 185 -27.78 -46.87 -22.95
CA ALA A 185 -28.24 -45.55 -23.40
C ALA A 185 -29.22 -45.62 -24.58
N ARG A 186 -29.25 -46.75 -25.32
CA ARG A 186 -30.04 -46.95 -26.54
C ARG A 186 -31.55 -46.77 -26.37
N GLU A 187 -32.05 -46.97 -25.16
CA GLU A 187 -33.47 -46.86 -24.85
C GLU A 187 -33.87 -45.46 -24.38
N LEU A 188 -32.90 -44.62 -24.01
CA LEU A 188 -33.14 -43.38 -23.26
C LEU A 188 -32.55 -42.14 -23.90
N ARG A 189 -31.70 -42.27 -24.91
CA ARG A 189 -30.95 -41.14 -25.47
C ARG A 189 -31.12 -41.06 -26.98
N TYR A 190 -31.86 -40.04 -27.41
CA TYR A 190 -32.01 -39.69 -28.82
C TYR A 190 -31.05 -38.55 -29.17
N ARG A 191 -30.00 -38.87 -29.92
CA ARG A 191 -28.83 -38.03 -30.12
C ARG A 191 -28.94 -37.19 -31.39
N LEU A 192 -28.49 -35.95 -31.33
CA LEU A 192 -28.05 -35.14 -32.47
C LEU A 192 -26.53 -34.98 -32.38
N SER A 193 -25.82 -35.13 -33.50
CA SER A 193 -24.36 -34.98 -33.54
C SER A 193 -23.94 -33.87 -34.50
N LEU A 194 -23.22 -32.89 -33.96
CA LEU A 194 -22.64 -31.78 -34.70
C LEU A 194 -21.14 -32.05 -34.85
N TYR A 195 -20.72 -32.38 -36.07
CA TYR A 195 -19.34 -32.69 -36.39
C TYR A 195 -18.64 -31.49 -37.03
N TYR A 196 -17.46 -31.16 -36.51
CA TYR A 196 -16.62 -30.06 -37.01
C TYR A 196 -17.40 -28.75 -37.10
N ALA A 197 -17.71 -28.19 -35.92
CA ALA A 197 -18.53 -27.00 -35.77
C ALA A 197 -18.02 -25.84 -36.62
N LYS A 198 -18.92 -25.14 -37.30
CA LYS A 198 -18.63 -23.91 -38.03
C LYS A 198 -19.48 -22.75 -37.52
N PRO A 199 -19.05 -21.48 -37.70
CA PRO A 199 -19.82 -20.31 -37.27
C PRO A 199 -21.29 -20.32 -37.70
N GLU A 200 -21.58 -20.87 -38.88
CA GLU A 200 -22.92 -20.98 -39.46
C GLU A 200 -23.82 -21.99 -38.73
N ASP A 201 -23.26 -22.91 -37.93
CA ASP A 201 -24.04 -23.83 -37.08
C ASP A 201 -24.65 -23.13 -35.85
N THR A 202 -24.34 -21.85 -35.63
CA THR A 202 -24.90 -21.03 -34.54
C THR A 202 -26.42 -20.98 -34.62
N GLY A 203 -27.08 -21.30 -33.52
CA GLY A 203 -28.54 -21.34 -33.46
C GLY A 203 -29.07 -22.04 -32.22
N THR A 204 -30.39 -22.10 -32.13
CA THR A 204 -31.10 -22.80 -31.06
C THR A 204 -31.46 -24.19 -31.54
N PHE A 205 -31.10 -25.21 -30.76
CA PHE A 205 -31.37 -26.62 -31.03
C PHE A 205 -32.43 -27.09 -30.06
N THR A 206 -33.58 -27.50 -30.59
CA THR A 206 -34.77 -27.85 -29.83
C THR A 206 -35.06 -29.34 -30.01
N CYS A 207 -35.23 -30.06 -28.90
CA CYS A 207 -35.80 -31.39 -28.93
C CYS A 207 -37.26 -31.32 -28.53
N THR A 208 -38.14 -31.88 -29.36
CA THR A 208 -39.58 -31.98 -29.09
C THR A 208 -39.95 -33.45 -28.90
N ALA A 209 -40.55 -33.75 -27.75
CA ALA A 209 -41.09 -35.07 -27.47
C ALA A 209 -42.36 -35.32 -28.31
N PRO A 210 -42.75 -36.59 -28.58
CA PRO A 210 -43.99 -36.92 -29.27
C PRO A 210 -45.27 -36.31 -28.66
N SER A 211 -45.25 -35.97 -27.37
CA SER A 211 -46.34 -35.30 -26.67
C SER A 211 -46.43 -33.79 -26.91
N GLY A 212 -45.50 -33.20 -27.67
CA GLY A 212 -45.45 -31.78 -27.98
C GLY A 212 -44.65 -30.93 -27.00
N HIS A 213 -44.21 -31.49 -25.87
CA HIS A 213 -43.32 -30.78 -24.95
C HIS A 213 -41.90 -30.70 -25.50
N ASP A 214 -41.30 -29.52 -25.39
CA ASP A 214 -39.97 -29.23 -25.96
C ASP A 214 -38.98 -28.71 -24.91
N ASN A 215 -37.71 -28.85 -25.21
CA ASN A 215 -36.64 -28.17 -24.50
C ASN A 215 -35.52 -27.82 -25.50
N HIS A 216 -34.80 -26.75 -25.24
CA HIS A 216 -33.83 -26.23 -26.20
C HIS A 216 -32.50 -25.82 -25.56
N LEU A 217 -31.47 -25.76 -26.39
CA LEU A 217 -30.16 -25.24 -26.05
C LEU A 217 -29.69 -24.29 -27.16
N SER A 218 -29.27 -23.10 -26.76
CA SER A 218 -28.63 -22.14 -27.66
C SER A 218 -27.14 -22.49 -27.81
N ILE A 219 -26.69 -22.58 -29.05
CA ILE A 219 -25.30 -22.88 -29.40
C ILE A 219 -24.75 -21.73 -30.23
N THR A 220 -23.55 -21.28 -29.89
CA THR A 220 -22.83 -20.27 -30.67
C THR A 220 -21.45 -20.80 -30.99
N VAL A 221 -21.12 -20.87 -32.27
CA VAL A 221 -19.81 -21.28 -32.73
C VAL A 221 -19.03 -20.03 -33.11
N LYS A 222 -17.98 -19.72 -32.35
CA LYS A 222 -17.12 -18.57 -32.62
C LYS A 222 -15.76 -18.77 -31.98
N ASP A 223 -14.75 -18.16 -32.57
CA ASP A 223 -13.48 -17.98 -31.90
C ASP A 223 -13.63 -16.98 -30.75
N VAL A 224 -13.02 -17.30 -29.61
CA VAL A 224 -13.02 -16.44 -28.43
C VAL A 224 -11.60 -16.23 -27.96
N THR A 225 -11.18 -14.97 -28.04
CA THR A 225 -9.89 -14.48 -27.56
C THR A 225 -10.12 -13.28 -26.65
N CYS A 226 -9.48 -13.27 -25.50
CA CYS A 226 -9.50 -12.14 -24.59
C CYS A 226 -8.41 -11.11 -24.95
N PRO A 227 -8.55 -9.84 -24.54
CA PRO A 227 -7.53 -8.83 -24.76
C PRO A 227 -6.18 -9.26 -24.16
N PRO A 228 -5.04 -9.04 -24.86
CA PRO A 228 -3.73 -9.31 -24.30
C PRO A 228 -3.49 -8.44 -23.07
N VAL A 229 -2.92 -9.04 -22.02
CA VAL A 229 -2.55 -8.34 -20.79
C VAL A 229 -1.05 -8.07 -20.84
N VAL A 230 -0.67 -6.81 -20.98
CA VAL A 230 0.73 -6.38 -20.85
C VAL A 230 0.93 -6.02 -19.38
N GLY A 231 1.87 -6.70 -18.72
CA GLY A 231 2.25 -6.36 -17.34
C GLY A 231 2.98 -5.02 -17.32
N GLU A 232 2.43 -4.04 -16.62
CA GLU A 232 3.19 -2.84 -16.25
C GLU A 232 4.01 -3.17 -15.00
N GLU A 233 5.31 -2.83 -15.01
CA GLU A 233 6.13 -2.99 -13.81
C GLU A 233 5.50 -2.22 -12.63
N PRO A 234 5.36 -2.85 -11.45
CA PRO A 234 6.04 -4.05 -10.99
C PRO A 234 5.24 -5.36 -11.12
N LEU A 235 4.10 -5.37 -11.82
CA LEU A 235 3.25 -6.55 -11.94
C LEU A 235 3.88 -7.63 -12.84
N GLN A 236 4.02 -8.84 -12.29
CA GLN A 236 4.51 -10.01 -13.04
C GLN A 236 3.33 -10.83 -13.55
N VAL A 237 3.26 -11.02 -14.85
CA VAL A 237 2.20 -11.79 -15.53
C VAL A 237 2.75 -13.15 -15.95
N HIS A 238 2.10 -14.22 -15.52
CA HIS A 238 2.46 -15.59 -15.87
C HIS A 238 1.40 -16.20 -16.79
N GLY A 239 1.84 -16.64 -17.96
CA GLY A 239 0.99 -17.12 -19.05
C GLY A 239 0.89 -16.13 -20.20
N ASP A 240 0.68 -16.67 -21.40
CA ASP A 240 0.68 -15.95 -22.68
C ASP A 240 -0.57 -16.23 -23.53
N SER A 241 -1.28 -17.34 -23.24
CA SER A 241 -2.49 -17.70 -23.96
C SER A 241 -3.67 -16.81 -23.58
N VAL A 242 -4.34 -16.28 -24.60
CA VAL A 242 -5.56 -15.47 -24.47
C VAL A 242 -6.81 -16.20 -24.97
N THR A 243 -6.72 -17.50 -25.23
CA THR A 243 -7.83 -18.30 -25.79
C THR A 243 -8.89 -18.65 -24.76
N LEU A 244 -10.07 -19.08 -25.21
CA LEU A 244 -11.17 -19.51 -24.32
C LEU A 244 -10.71 -20.46 -23.20
N GLY A 245 -10.94 -20.06 -21.96
CA GLY A 245 -10.58 -20.84 -20.77
C GLY A 245 -9.10 -20.80 -20.40
N ALA A 246 -8.25 -20.10 -21.15
CA ALA A 246 -6.90 -19.78 -20.73
C ALA A 246 -6.91 -19.02 -19.40
N ALA A 247 -5.87 -19.21 -18.61
CA ALA A 247 -5.72 -18.60 -17.30
C ALA A 247 -4.38 -17.87 -17.21
N LEU A 248 -4.42 -16.63 -16.75
CA LEU A 248 -3.24 -15.87 -16.38
C LEU A 248 -3.16 -15.80 -14.86
N THR A 249 -1.96 -15.97 -14.32
CA THR A 249 -1.68 -15.82 -12.89
C THR A 249 -0.74 -14.65 -12.67
N PHE A 250 -0.91 -13.94 -11.57
CA PHE A 250 -0.18 -12.70 -11.28
C PHE A 250 0.61 -12.81 -9.97
N SER A 251 1.80 -12.24 -9.96
CA SER A 251 2.60 -12.06 -8.76
C SER A 251 3.18 -10.65 -8.68
N CYS A 252 3.52 -10.24 -7.47
CA CYS A 252 4.28 -9.01 -7.24
C CYS A 252 5.68 -9.38 -6.74
N PRO A 253 6.71 -8.58 -7.06
CA PRO A 253 8.03 -8.73 -6.49
C PRO A 253 8.00 -8.46 -4.98
N GLU A 254 9.11 -8.81 -4.31
CA GLU A 254 9.27 -8.57 -2.88
C GLU A 254 9.07 -7.09 -2.53
N GLY A 255 8.39 -6.82 -1.42
CA GLY A 255 8.06 -5.45 -0.99
C GLY A 255 6.84 -4.83 -1.68
N TYR A 256 6.14 -5.60 -2.51
CA TYR A 256 4.85 -5.23 -3.11
C TYR A 256 3.78 -6.26 -2.76
N SER A 257 2.56 -5.77 -2.57
CA SER A 257 1.38 -6.57 -2.26
C SER A 257 0.41 -6.57 -3.44
N LEU A 258 -0.08 -7.75 -3.83
CA LEU A 258 -1.03 -7.89 -4.94
C LEU A 258 -2.43 -7.42 -4.52
N ARG A 259 -3.01 -6.49 -5.29
CA ARG A 259 -4.38 -6.00 -5.10
C ARG A 259 -5.25 -6.42 -6.28
N GLY A 260 -6.18 -7.34 -6.00
CA GLY A 260 -7.08 -7.92 -7.00
C GLY A 260 -7.04 -9.45 -7.00
N ALA A 261 -7.51 -10.07 -8.08
CA ALA A 261 -7.44 -11.53 -8.24
C ALA A 261 -6.03 -11.96 -8.64
N ASP A 262 -5.50 -12.99 -7.96
CA ASP A 262 -4.22 -13.64 -8.29
C ASP A 262 -4.27 -14.47 -9.58
N LYS A 263 -5.49 -14.79 -10.04
CA LYS A 263 -5.75 -15.52 -11.27
C LYS A 263 -6.98 -14.98 -11.98
N ILE A 264 -6.85 -14.79 -13.29
CA ILE A 264 -7.98 -14.48 -14.18
C ILE A 264 -8.11 -15.54 -15.26
N THR A 265 -9.33 -15.78 -15.71
CA THR A 265 -9.64 -16.75 -16.78
C THR A 265 -10.42 -16.09 -17.90
N CYS A 266 -10.09 -16.44 -19.14
CA CYS A 266 -10.78 -15.92 -20.31
C CYS A 266 -12.19 -16.54 -20.41
N LEU A 267 -13.21 -15.68 -20.35
CA LEU A 267 -14.61 -16.09 -20.36
C LEU A 267 -15.16 -16.26 -21.79
N PRO A 268 -16.28 -16.99 -21.97
CA PRO A 268 -16.92 -17.13 -23.28
C PRO A 268 -17.44 -15.81 -23.89
N SER A 269 -17.50 -14.73 -23.10
CA SER A 269 -17.79 -13.38 -23.60
C SER A 269 -16.65 -12.79 -24.42
N GLY A 270 -15.42 -13.32 -24.31
CA GLY A 270 -14.21 -12.66 -24.81
C GLY A 270 -13.61 -11.66 -23.84
N GLU A 271 -14.08 -11.64 -22.58
CA GLU A 271 -13.55 -10.80 -21.52
C GLU A 271 -12.88 -11.63 -20.43
N TRP A 272 -11.95 -11.02 -19.70
CA TRP A 272 -11.37 -11.64 -18.51
C TRP A 272 -12.39 -11.69 -17.37
N GLY A 273 -12.37 -12.80 -16.62
CA GLY A 273 -13.31 -13.03 -15.51
C GLY A 273 -13.24 -12.01 -14.37
N SER A 274 -12.08 -11.37 -14.22
CA SER A 274 -11.86 -10.26 -13.28
C SER A 274 -10.98 -9.20 -13.95
N PRO A 275 -11.01 -7.94 -13.46
CA PRO A 275 -10.03 -6.92 -13.85
C PRO A 275 -8.58 -7.37 -13.58
N VAL A 276 -7.64 -6.85 -14.35
CA VAL A 276 -6.20 -7.08 -14.13
C VAL A 276 -5.80 -6.49 -12.76
N PRO A 277 -5.13 -7.24 -11.88
CA PRO A 277 -4.70 -6.75 -10.57
C PRO A 277 -3.54 -5.75 -10.70
N TRP A 278 -3.18 -5.09 -9.60
CA TRP A 278 -2.02 -4.19 -9.56
C TRP A 278 -1.18 -4.43 -8.30
N CYS A 279 0.09 -4.05 -8.37
CA CYS A 279 1.03 -4.20 -7.25
C CYS A 279 1.12 -2.91 -6.45
N GLN A 280 0.73 -2.97 -5.18
CA GLN A 280 0.85 -1.85 -4.24
C GLN A 280 2.14 -1.99 -3.43
N VAL A 281 2.99 -0.96 -3.46
CA VAL A 281 4.19 -0.93 -2.61
C VAL A 281 3.80 -1.04 -1.13
N VAL A 282 4.56 -1.83 -0.38
CA VAL A 282 4.39 -1.94 1.08
C VAL A 282 4.87 -0.66 1.73
N HIS A 283 4.10 -0.16 2.71
CA HIS A 283 4.46 1.00 3.51
C HIS A 283 4.64 0.62 4.98
N CYS A 284 5.72 1.10 5.58
CA CYS A 284 5.95 1.03 7.01
C CYS A 284 5.16 2.10 7.79
N PRO A 285 4.92 1.91 9.10
CA PRO A 285 4.29 2.91 9.94
C PRO A 285 4.99 4.26 9.86
N VAL A 286 4.21 5.35 9.84
CA VAL A 286 4.75 6.70 9.93
C VAL A 286 5.41 6.87 11.29
N LEU A 287 6.70 7.22 11.27
CA LEU A 287 7.47 7.48 12.48
C LEU A 287 7.24 8.92 12.93
N VAL A 288 7.09 9.10 14.23
CA VAL A 288 7.01 10.41 14.88
C VAL A 288 8.12 10.45 15.94
N ALA A 289 8.92 11.53 15.94
CA ALA A 289 9.90 11.76 16.99
C ALA A 289 9.17 12.27 18.24
N GLU A 290 8.80 11.35 19.14
CA GLU A 290 8.13 11.69 20.40
C GLU A 290 9.08 12.38 21.40
N GLU A 291 10.37 12.01 21.35
CA GLU A 291 11.43 12.60 22.17
C GLU A 291 11.88 13.95 21.60
N PRO A 292 11.84 15.06 22.37
CA PRO A 292 12.23 16.39 21.89
C PRO A 292 13.70 16.48 21.44
N SER A 293 14.54 15.61 22.02
CA SER A 293 15.97 15.54 21.75
C SER A 293 16.30 14.82 20.44
N LEU A 294 15.34 14.05 19.89
CA LEU A 294 15.46 13.28 18.67
C LEU A 294 14.85 14.05 17.49
N GLN A 295 15.57 14.11 16.39
CA GLN A 295 15.13 14.76 15.15
C GLN A 295 14.99 13.74 14.03
N LEU A 296 13.80 13.66 13.46
CA LEU A 296 13.55 12.94 12.22
C LEU A 296 13.83 13.88 11.04
N GLN A 297 14.93 13.66 10.33
CA GLN A 297 15.35 14.53 9.22
C GLN A 297 14.57 14.26 7.94
N SER A 298 14.33 12.98 7.64
CA SER A 298 13.56 12.53 6.49
C SER A 298 12.98 11.16 6.77
N ALA A 299 11.83 10.86 6.17
CA ALA A 299 11.20 9.55 6.23
C ALA A 299 10.50 9.23 4.92
N ASN A 300 11.02 8.20 4.22
CA ASN A 300 10.29 7.54 3.15
C ASN A 300 9.76 6.20 3.68
N THR A 301 8.44 6.07 3.79
CA THR A 301 7.80 4.87 4.36
C THR A 301 7.64 3.74 3.36
N SER A 302 7.88 3.96 2.06
CA SER A 302 7.80 2.88 1.06
C SER A 302 8.89 1.82 1.27
N TYR A 303 8.68 0.60 0.78
CA TYR A 303 9.67 -0.49 0.81
C TYR A 303 11.07 -0.04 0.37
N GLN A 304 12.11 -0.43 1.11
CA GLN A 304 13.50 0.05 1.00
C GLN A 304 13.72 1.56 1.22
N GLY A 305 12.64 2.32 1.43
CA GLY A 305 12.70 3.70 1.90
C GLY A 305 13.40 3.80 3.25
N ALA A 306 14.06 4.94 3.46
CA ALA A 306 14.87 5.20 4.65
C ALA A 306 14.24 6.28 5.53
N ALA A 307 14.34 6.08 6.84
CA ALA A 307 14.12 7.12 7.84
C ALA A 307 15.45 7.47 8.51
N VAL A 308 15.80 8.77 8.50
CA VAL A 308 17.09 9.27 8.99
C VAL A 308 16.88 10.07 10.26
N PHE A 309 17.60 9.69 11.31
CA PHE A 309 17.53 10.27 12.64
C PHE A 309 18.84 10.94 13.04
N SER A 310 18.72 12.05 13.74
CA SER A 310 19.81 12.74 14.41
C SER A 310 19.38 13.23 15.79
N CYS A 311 20.33 13.52 16.66
CA CYS A 311 20.03 14.18 17.92
C CYS A 311 20.31 15.68 17.84
N LEU A 312 19.63 16.46 18.69
CA LEU A 312 19.99 17.85 18.94
C LEU A 312 21.42 17.96 19.47
N SER A 313 22.03 19.13 19.27
CA SER A 313 23.34 19.47 19.82
C SER A 313 23.39 19.22 21.33
N GLY A 314 24.45 18.56 21.81
CA GLY A 314 24.60 18.16 23.21
C GLY A 314 24.00 16.80 23.56
N PHE A 315 23.41 16.09 22.59
CA PHE A 315 22.93 14.73 22.75
C PHE A 315 23.65 13.78 21.78
N ARG A 316 23.79 12.52 22.20
CA ARG A 316 24.36 11.43 21.43
C ARG A 316 23.29 10.41 21.09
N LEU A 317 23.25 10.00 19.83
CA LEU A 317 22.34 8.98 19.33
C LEU A 317 22.76 7.60 19.84
N SER A 318 21.78 6.85 20.35
CA SER A 318 21.89 5.46 20.76
C SER A 318 20.98 4.60 19.89
N GLY A 319 21.59 3.75 19.06
CA GLY A 319 20.90 2.96 18.04
C GLY A 319 21.36 3.30 16.61
N ARG A 320 20.62 2.82 15.61
CA ARG A 320 20.90 3.10 14.19
C ARG A 320 20.37 4.49 13.80
N SER A 321 21.19 5.28 13.13
CA SER A 321 20.79 6.60 12.58
C SER A 321 19.94 6.49 11.31
N VAL A 322 19.93 5.33 10.66
CA VAL A 322 19.14 5.09 9.45
C VAL A 322 18.36 3.79 9.62
N LEU A 323 17.05 3.85 9.45
CA LEU A 323 16.15 2.70 9.45
C LEU A 323 15.63 2.46 8.04
N HIS A 324 15.53 1.20 7.61
CA HIS A 324 14.99 0.85 6.29
C HIS A 324 13.63 0.16 6.42
N CYS A 325 12.70 0.49 5.53
CA CYS A 325 11.41 -0.19 5.49
C CYS A 325 11.54 -1.59 4.86
N THR A 326 11.14 -2.62 5.59
CA THR A 326 11.25 -4.02 5.16
C THR A 326 10.01 -4.47 4.37
N ALA A 327 10.12 -5.61 3.67
CA ALA A 327 9.02 -6.18 2.89
C ALA A 327 7.80 -6.56 3.74
N ASN A 328 7.99 -6.76 5.06
CA ASN A 328 6.92 -7.10 6.00
C ASN A 328 6.14 -5.87 6.48
N GLY A 329 6.48 -4.65 6.02
CA GLY A 329 5.84 -3.42 6.48
C GLY A 329 6.30 -2.98 7.86
N THR A 330 7.47 -3.43 8.32
CA THR A 330 8.09 -2.98 9.57
C THR A 330 9.44 -2.32 9.30
N TRP A 331 9.85 -1.40 10.15
CA TRP A 331 11.21 -0.83 10.10
C TRP A 331 12.24 -1.88 10.50
N SER A 332 13.43 -1.81 9.90
CA SER A 332 14.52 -2.76 10.11
C SER A 332 14.98 -2.87 11.56
N GLU A 333 14.88 -1.75 12.30
CA GLU A 333 15.27 -1.64 13.70
C GLU A 333 14.30 -0.68 14.43
N PRO A 334 14.24 -0.71 15.77
CA PRO A 334 13.45 0.26 16.54
C PRO A 334 13.99 1.69 16.41
N VAL A 335 13.12 2.67 16.69
CA VAL A 335 13.48 4.10 16.70
C VAL A 335 14.61 4.34 17.73
N PRO A 336 15.72 5.01 17.34
CA PRO A 336 16.84 5.27 18.24
C PRO A 336 16.47 6.30 19.32
N THR A 337 17.24 6.32 20.41
CA THR A 337 17.08 7.30 21.49
C THR A 337 18.26 8.28 21.53
N CYS A 338 18.04 9.46 22.11
CA CYS A 338 19.08 10.45 22.33
C CYS A 338 19.42 10.53 23.82
N HIS A 339 20.70 10.48 24.16
CA HIS A 339 21.18 10.63 25.53
C HIS A 339 22.03 11.89 25.65
N GLU A 340 21.82 12.63 26.73
CA GLU A 340 22.57 13.86 26.98
C GLU A 340 24.07 13.55 27.16
N VAL A 341 24.92 14.30 26.47
CA VAL A 341 26.37 14.20 26.59
C VAL A 341 26.79 15.13 27.71
N LEU A 342 27.34 14.54 28.77
CA LEU A 342 27.82 15.28 29.93
C LEU A 342 29.33 15.17 30.05
N CYS A 343 29.98 16.29 30.34
CA CYS A 343 31.39 16.27 30.69
C CYS A 343 31.61 15.63 32.08
N PRO A 344 32.79 15.01 32.32
CA PRO A 344 33.09 14.37 33.59
C PRO A 344 33.04 15.38 34.74
N ALA A 345 32.68 14.90 35.93
CA ALA A 345 32.71 15.72 37.13
C ALA A 345 34.15 16.21 37.40
N VAL A 346 34.29 17.50 37.69
CA VAL A 346 35.60 18.13 37.93
C VAL A 346 35.78 18.35 39.41
N GLN A 347 36.93 17.90 39.94
CA GLN A 347 37.32 18.21 41.30
C GLN A 347 37.96 19.60 41.37
N ALA A 348 37.64 20.37 42.42
CA ALA A 348 38.28 21.65 42.64
C ALA A 348 39.79 21.45 42.90
N PRO A 349 40.66 22.26 42.26
CA PRO A 349 42.10 22.16 42.52
C PRO A 349 42.40 22.51 43.98
N GLN A 350 43.48 21.95 44.53
CA GLN A 350 43.91 22.29 45.89
C GLN A 350 44.10 23.80 46.04
N HIS A 351 43.57 24.40 47.11
CA HIS A 351 43.53 25.85 47.32
C HIS A 351 42.76 26.64 46.24
N GLY A 352 41.84 26.00 45.52
CA GLY A 352 40.96 26.65 44.55
C GLY A 352 39.52 26.18 44.64
N GLN A 353 38.68 26.82 43.84
CA GLN A 353 37.25 26.57 43.71
C GLN A 353 36.89 26.49 42.22
N VAL A 354 35.83 25.75 41.90
CA VAL A 354 35.25 25.67 40.56
C VAL A 354 33.82 26.20 40.60
N THR A 355 33.48 27.10 39.69
CA THR A 355 32.12 27.64 39.52
C THR A 355 31.54 27.21 38.17
N GLY A 356 30.22 27.00 38.12
CA GLY A 356 29.51 26.60 36.89
C GLY A 356 29.50 25.10 36.57
N ALA A 357 30.02 24.23 37.45
CA ALA A 357 30.16 22.79 37.17
C ALA A 357 28.94 21.91 37.51
N ALA A 358 27.75 22.49 37.66
CA ALA A 358 26.57 21.78 38.17
C ALA A 358 25.95 20.82 37.12
N THR A 359 25.68 21.33 35.93
CA THR A 359 24.95 20.65 34.84
C THR A 359 25.89 19.93 33.89
N ARG A 360 27.09 20.47 33.62
CA ARG A 360 28.17 19.83 32.82
C ARG A 360 27.75 19.52 31.38
N ARG A 361 26.83 20.31 30.84
CA ARG A 361 26.28 20.13 29.48
C ARG A 361 27.24 20.68 28.44
N VAL A 362 27.18 20.13 27.23
CA VAL A 362 27.96 20.62 26.08
C VAL A 362 27.74 22.13 25.88
N GLY A 363 28.83 22.86 25.67
CA GLY A 363 28.83 24.32 25.50
C GLY A 363 28.89 25.12 26.81
N GLU A 364 28.61 24.52 27.96
CA GLU A 364 28.77 25.21 29.24
C GLU A 364 30.23 25.43 29.59
N ALA A 365 30.52 26.56 30.24
CA ALA A 365 31.85 26.91 30.70
C ALA A 365 31.96 26.88 32.22
N ILE A 366 33.06 26.33 32.70
CA ILE A 366 33.46 26.33 34.11
C ILE A 366 34.64 27.26 34.31
N THR A 367 34.67 27.92 35.47
CA THR A 367 35.75 28.83 35.85
C THR A 367 36.44 28.33 37.11
N PHE A 368 37.77 28.33 37.09
CA PHE A 368 38.61 28.00 38.23
C PHE A 368 39.14 29.27 38.89
N THR A 369 38.93 29.39 40.20
CA THR A 369 39.43 30.49 41.01
C THR A 369 40.32 29.95 42.13
N CYS A 370 41.36 30.69 42.48
CA CYS A 370 42.24 30.31 43.59
C CYS A 370 41.92 31.12 44.83
N THR A 371 42.10 30.50 46.00
CA THR A 371 41.95 31.16 47.31
C THR A 371 43.00 32.26 47.51
N PRO A 372 42.76 33.24 48.40
CA PRO A 372 43.70 34.34 48.62
C PRO A 372 45.13 33.87 48.93
N GLY A 373 46.11 34.40 48.18
CA GLY A 373 47.53 34.00 48.29
C GLY A 373 48.01 33.06 47.19
N PHE A 374 47.10 32.55 46.37
CA PHE A 374 47.39 31.68 45.22
C PHE A 374 46.97 32.35 43.90
N VAL A 375 47.55 31.89 42.79
CA VAL A 375 47.21 32.30 41.42
C VAL A 375 47.11 31.07 40.52
N VAL A 376 46.24 31.13 39.52
CA VAL A 376 46.03 30.05 38.55
C VAL A 376 47.28 29.89 37.67
N ARG A 377 47.78 28.66 37.56
CA ARG A 377 48.78 28.24 36.58
C ARG A 377 48.13 27.25 35.61
N GLY A 378 47.88 27.70 34.39
CA GLY A 378 47.13 26.98 33.36
C GLY A 378 45.95 27.82 32.85
N HIS A 379 44.89 27.14 32.38
CA HIS A 379 43.69 27.78 31.84
C HIS A 379 42.65 27.94 32.97
N ALA A 380 42.24 29.17 33.24
CA ALA A 380 41.23 29.46 34.26
C ALA A 380 39.79 29.17 33.79
N LEU A 381 39.57 29.07 32.48
CA LEU A 381 38.28 28.80 31.84
C LEU A 381 38.38 27.49 31.05
N ALA A 382 37.42 26.60 31.22
CA ALA A 382 37.25 25.41 30.39
C ALA A 382 35.79 25.30 29.96
N PHE A 383 35.52 24.79 28.77
CA PHE A 383 34.16 24.57 28.26
C PHE A 383 33.95 23.12 27.89
N CYS A 384 32.72 22.62 28.03
CA CYS A 384 32.39 21.25 27.68
C CYS A 384 32.26 21.10 26.16
N THR A 385 33.08 20.24 25.57
CA THR A 385 33.09 19.99 24.12
C THR A 385 31.97 19.03 23.71
N HIS A 386 31.65 18.99 22.42
CA HIS A 386 30.66 18.06 21.85
C HIS A 386 31.00 16.57 22.05
N ASP A 387 32.28 16.26 22.28
CA ASP A 387 32.76 14.91 22.59
C ASP A 387 32.54 14.50 24.05
N GLY A 388 31.99 15.39 24.89
CA GLY A 388 31.80 15.13 26.32
C GLY A 388 33.10 15.25 27.13
N VAL A 389 34.08 16.00 26.63
CA VAL A 389 35.36 16.26 27.31
C VAL A 389 35.54 17.76 27.56
N TRP A 390 36.14 18.13 28.69
CA TRP A 390 36.50 19.52 28.94
C TRP A 390 37.63 19.98 28.01
N SER A 391 37.51 21.17 27.43
CA SER A 391 38.52 21.71 26.49
C SER A 391 39.92 21.83 27.09
N HIS A 392 40.02 21.99 28.41
CA HIS A 392 41.27 22.06 29.14
C HIS A 392 41.17 21.30 30.47
N PRO A 393 42.27 20.71 30.98
CA PRO A 393 42.28 20.07 32.30
C PRO A 393 42.25 21.10 33.44
N ALA A 394 41.94 20.63 34.65
CA ALA A 394 41.95 21.47 35.85
C ALA A 394 43.33 22.11 36.08
N PRO A 395 43.41 23.44 36.32
CA PRO A 395 44.68 24.14 36.50
C PRO A 395 45.24 23.94 37.93
N GLN A 396 46.49 24.34 38.13
CA GLN A 396 47.11 24.31 39.46
C GLN A 396 47.03 25.68 40.14
N CYS A 397 46.60 25.73 41.40
CA CYS A 397 46.71 26.93 42.22
C CYS A 397 48.07 26.96 42.90
N VAL A 398 48.94 27.86 42.45
CA VAL A 398 50.30 28.00 42.98
C VAL A 398 50.41 29.24 43.86
N ARG A 399 51.27 29.20 44.88
CA ARG A 399 51.52 30.37 45.73
C ARG A 399 51.93 31.56 44.87
N SER A 400 51.59 32.76 45.34
CA SER A 400 51.84 34.01 44.61
C SER A 400 52.46 35.10 45.48
N CYS A 401 53.24 35.97 44.84
CA CYS A 401 53.68 37.25 45.41
C CYS A 401 52.70 38.35 44.99
N ALA A 402 52.38 39.26 45.92
CA ALA A 402 51.62 40.46 45.61
C ALA A 402 52.46 41.42 44.77
N HIS A 403 51.80 42.31 44.02
CA HIS A 403 52.45 43.39 43.31
C HIS A 403 53.37 44.19 44.27
N PRO A 404 54.68 44.30 43.99
CA PRO A 404 55.64 44.91 44.92
C PRO A 404 55.46 46.43 45.07
N GLY A 405 54.66 47.05 44.21
CA GLY A 405 54.52 48.50 44.06
C GLY A 405 55.17 48.98 42.76
N GLU A 406 55.04 50.27 42.46
CA GLU A 406 55.77 50.90 41.35
C GLU A 406 56.92 51.72 41.94
N PRO A 407 58.13 51.64 41.37
CA PRO A 407 59.24 52.46 41.81
C PRO A 407 59.04 53.91 41.37
N GLU A 408 59.42 54.85 42.24
CA GLU A 408 59.42 56.27 41.89
C GLU A 408 60.32 56.52 40.67
N HIS A 409 59.83 57.31 39.70
CA HIS A 409 60.48 57.49 38.39
C HIS A 409 60.76 56.20 37.59
N GLY A 410 60.04 55.11 37.85
CA GLY A 410 60.15 53.87 37.09
C GLY A 410 58.82 53.12 36.97
N ARG A 411 58.89 51.91 36.42
CA ARG A 411 57.77 50.97 36.36
C ARG A 411 58.25 49.53 36.43
N VAL A 412 57.44 48.63 36.98
CA VAL A 412 57.64 47.19 36.87
C VAL A 412 56.89 46.62 35.67
N SER A 413 57.52 45.69 34.96
CA SER A 413 56.92 45.00 33.82
C SER A 413 57.18 43.49 33.90
N PRO A 414 56.19 42.64 33.59
CA PRO A 414 54.78 42.95 33.29
C PRO A 414 53.99 43.38 34.53
N ARG A 415 53.00 44.28 34.41
CA ARG A 415 52.17 44.74 35.53
C ARG A 415 50.97 43.80 35.75
N ARG A 416 50.94 43.08 36.87
CA ARG A 416 49.86 42.17 37.29
C ARG A 416 49.61 42.28 38.81
N PRO A 417 48.38 42.12 39.30
CA PRO A 417 48.09 42.23 40.73
C PRO A 417 48.81 41.16 41.59
N ARG A 418 49.06 39.98 41.01
CA ARG A 418 49.76 38.84 41.63
C ARG A 418 50.63 38.12 40.60
N TYR A 419 51.70 37.49 41.09
CA TYR A 419 52.66 36.75 40.27
C TYR A 419 52.91 35.37 40.86
N HIS A 420 52.95 34.34 40.02
CA HIS A 420 53.27 32.97 40.46
C HIS A 420 54.72 32.88 40.92
N VAL A 421 55.02 31.93 41.81
CA VAL A 421 56.41 31.62 42.19
C VAL A 421 57.25 31.30 40.96
N GLY A 422 58.42 31.94 40.85
CA GLY A 422 59.33 31.88 39.70
C GLY A 422 59.13 33.00 38.67
N ALA A 423 58.04 33.79 38.77
CA ALA A 423 57.84 34.93 37.89
C ALA A 423 58.86 36.03 38.19
N THR A 424 59.51 36.54 37.14
CA THR A 424 60.47 37.63 37.22
C THR A 424 59.84 38.92 36.69
N LEU A 425 60.01 40.00 37.46
CA LEU A 425 59.67 41.36 37.07
C LEU A 425 60.92 42.11 36.67
N LEU A 426 60.81 42.94 35.63
CA LEU A 426 61.83 43.88 35.22
C LEU A 426 61.43 45.30 35.67
N VAL A 427 62.31 45.92 36.44
CA VAL A 427 62.26 47.32 36.82
C VAL A 427 62.85 48.14 35.67
N THR A 428 62.04 49.03 35.10
CA THR A 428 62.48 49.97 34.06
C THR A 428 62.36 51.40 34.58
N CYS A 429 63.49 52.11 34.62
CA CYS A 429 63.53 53.51 35.03
C CYS A 429 63.23 54.44 33.84
N ARG A 430 62.68 55.62 34.13
CA ARG A 430 62.46 56.68 33.13
C ARG A 430 63.81 57.23 32.62
N PRO A 431 63.86 57.83 31.43
CA PRO A 431 65.07 58.50 30.92
C PRO A 431 65.65 59.48 31.93
N GLY A 432 66.98 59.46 32.10
CA GLY A 432 67.68 60.24 33.13
C GLY A 432 67.78 59.57 34.50
N TYR A 433 67.23 58.36 34.67
CA TYR A 433 67.31 57.58 35.92
C TYR A 433 67.84 56.17 35.66
N ARG A 434 68.60 55.62 36.62
CA ARG A 434 69.15 54.25 36.61
C ARG A 434 68.70 53.46 37.85
N PRO A 435 68.56 52.12 37.75
CA PRO A 435 68.18 51.29 38.90
C PRO A 435 69.30 51.24 39.95
N ALA A 436 68.96 51.52 41.21
CA ALA A 436 69.87 51.42 42.35
C ALA A 436 69.75 50.03 43.02
N GLY A 437 70.05 48.97 42.28
CA GLY A 437 69.90 47.58 42.72
C GLY A 437 69.65 46.63 41.56
N PRO A 438 69.23 45.37 41.82
CA PRO A 438 68.87 44.44 40.78
C PRO A 438 67.68 44.99 39.97
N ASP A 439 67.82 45.05 38.66
CA ASP A 439 66.76 45.43 37.74
C ASP A 439 65.73 44.30 37.58
N ARG A 440 66.05 43.07 38.01
CA ARG A 440 65.17 41.91 37.97
C ARG A 440 64.90 41.34 39.35
N ILE A 441 63.62 41.24 39.72
CA ILE A 441 63.17 40.60 40.98
C ILE A 441 62.30 39.40 40.67
N THR A 442 62.51 38.28 41.36
CA THR A 442 61.80 37.03 41.13
C THR A 442 60.96 36.66 42.35
N CYS A 443 59.72 36.21 42.13
CA CYS A 443 58.87 35.74 43.22
C CYS A 443 59.37 34.39 43.75
N LEU A 444 59.77 34.33 45.02
CA LEU A 444 60.28 33.12 45.65
C LEU A 444 59.16 32.27 46.27
N HIS A 445 59.45 30.99 46.49
CA HIS A 445 58.56 30.03 47.17
C HIS A 445 58.08 30.51 48.56
N THR A 446 58.82 31.42 49.18
CA THR A 446 58.50 32.05 50.47
C THR A 446 57.36 33.07 50.40
N ARG A 447 56.76 33.36 49.22
CA ARG A 447 55.84 34.50 48.97
C ARG A 447 56.50 35.86 49.16
N ARG A 448 57.82 35.93 48.97
CA ARG A 448 58.60 37.17 48.98
C ARG A 448 59.34 37.33 47.67
N TRP A 449 59.59 38.57 47.28
CA TRP A 449 60.45 38.89 46.15
C TRP A 449 61.92 38.60 46.50
N SER A 450 62.72 38.22 45.52
CA SER A 450 64.16 37.91 45.70
C SER A 450 64.98 39.09 46.22
N ALA A 451 64.49 40.32 46.02
CA ALA A 451 65.02 41.54 46.57
C ALA A 451 63.86 42.54 46.80
N PRO A 452 64.02 43.56 47.68
CA PRO A 452 63.08 44.66 47.79
C PRO A 452 62.95 45.44 46.47
N LEU A 453 61.87 46.22 46.32
CA LEU A 453 61.63 47.00 45.10
C LEU A 453 62.74 48.04 44.87
N THR A 454 63.45 47.90 43.74
CA THR A 454 64.57 48.76 43.35
C THR A 454 64.11 50.18 43.05
N ARG A 455 64.76 51.19 43.63
CA ARG A 455 64.48 52.62 43.36
C ARG A 455 65.21 53.08 42.11
N CYS A 456 64.61 54.00 41.36
CA CYS A 456 65.26 54.67 40.25
C CYS A 456 65.89 55.97 40.74
N VAL A 457 67.21 56.09 40.63
CA VAL A 457 67.97 57.27 41.04
C VAL A 457 68.50 58.01 39.81
N PRO A 458 68.73 59.33 39.85
CA PRO A 458 69.28 60.07 38.72
C PRO A 458 70.56 59.42 38.18
N ALA A 459 70.63 59.24 36.86
CA ALA A 459 71.85 58.80 36.19
C ALA A 459 72.81 60.00 36.17
N ILE A 460 73.90 59.93 36.93
CA ILE A 460 74.92 60.97 36.96
C ILE A 460 75.75 60.81 35.67
N GLY A 461 75.61 61.77 34.75
CA GLY A 461 76.49 62.04 33.61
C GLY A 461 76.52 60.97 32.54
#